data_AF-A0A564Y8J8-F1
#
_entry.id   AF-A0A564Y8J8-F1
#
_cell.length_a   1.000
_cell.length_b   1.000
_cell.length_c   1.000
_cell.angle_alpha   90.00
_cell.angle_beta   90.00
_cell.angle_gamma   90.00
#
_symmetry.space_group_name_H-M   'P 1'
#
loop_
_entity.id
_entity.type
_entity.pdbx_description
1 polymer ?
#
loop_
_entity_poly.entity_id
_entity_poly.type
_entity_poly.pdbx_seq_one_letter_code
_entity_poly.pdbx_strand_id
1 'polypeptide(L)' 'MYTQNKEHIRGILLFEFHQGNTARSAAKALNDTYGNDIVNEKTCRKWFSRFKRSDCAP' A
#
# COMPACT_ATOMS: atom_id res chain seq x y z
N MET A 1 8.32 -10.43 -17.95
CA MET A 1 7.53 -10.81 -16.75
C MET A 1 7.59 -9.65 -15.77
N TYR A 2 6.56 -8.79 -15.75
CA TYR A 2 6.49 -7.54 -14.95
C TYR A 2 5.28 -7.52 -13.98
N THR A 3 4.63 -8.67 -13.79
CA THR A 3 3.38 -8.79 -13.01
C THR A 3 3.61 -8.91 -11.51
N GLN A 4 4.82 -9.30 -11.08
CA GLN A 4 5.14 -9.53 -9.65
C GLN A 4 5.16 -8.24 -8.81
N ASN A 5 5.42 -7.07 -9.41
CA ASN A 5 5.54 -5.83 -8.64
C ASN A 5 4.20 -5.35 -8.06
N LYS A 6 3.08 -5.54 -8.78
CA LYS A 6 1.78 -4.99 -8.33
C LYS A 6 1.20 -5.75 -7.13
N GLU A 7 1.31 -7.08 -7.15
CA GLU A 7 0.86 -7.95 -6.05
C GLU A 7 1.76 -7.73 -4.81
N HIS A 8 3.07 -7.60 -5.02
CA HIS A 8 4.03 -7.34 -3.95
C HIS A 8 3.77 -5.97 -3.28
N ILE A 9 3.56 -4.91 -4.08
CA ILE A 9 3.21 -3.58 -3.57
C ILE A 9 1.91 -3.64 -2.76
N ARG A 10 0.89 -4.37 -3.22
CA ARG A 10 -0.36 -4.54 -2.46
C ARG A 10 -0.16 -5.28 -1.15
N GLY A 11 0.67 -6.33 -1.13
CA GLY A 11 0.99 -7.06 0.09
C GLY A 11 1.65 -6.18 1.14
N ILE A 12 2.58 -5.31 0.73
CA ILE A 12 3.25 -4.37 1.62
C ILE A 12 2.28 -3.28 2.10
N LEU A 13 1.44 -2.74 1.21
CA LEU A 13 0.40 -1.79 1.59
C LEU A 13 -0.56 -2.37 2.63
N LEU A 14 -0.92 -3.65 2.49
CA LEU A 14 -1.78 -4.36 3.43
C LEU A 14 -1.07 -4.60 4.78
N PHE A 15 0.21 -4.99 4.74
CA PHE A 15 1.02 -5.19 5.93
C PHE A 15 1.17 -3.88 6.74
N GLU A 16 1.50 -2.77 6.06
CA GLU A 16 1.55 -1.44 6.67
C GLU A 16 0.20 -0.99 7.22
N PHE A 17 -0.90 -1.30 6.52
CA PHE A 17 -2.26 -1.01 6.98
C PHE A 17 -2.60 -1.78 8.27
N HIS A 18 -2.27 -3.07 8.34
CA HIS A 18 -2.48 -3.89 9.55
C HIS A 18 -1.58 -3.45 10.71
N GLN A 19 -0.38 -2.94 10.44
CA GLN A 19 0.46 -2.33 11.47
C GLN A 19 -0.08 -1.00 12.03
N GLY A 20 -1.15 -0.44 11.43
CA GLY A 20 -1.69 0.85 11.83
C GLY A 20 -0.88 2.05 11.33
N ASN A 21 0.05 1.83 10.39
CA ASN A 21 0.80 2.91 9.76
C ASN A 21 -0.13 3.78 8.91
N THR A 22 0.29 5.01 8.62
CA THR A 22 -0.49 5.89 7.73
C THR A 22 -0.14 5.62 6.26
N ALA A 23 -1.06 5.95 5.35
CA ALA A 23 -0.82 5.84 3.90
C ALA A 23 0.45 6.59 3.45
N ARG A 24 0.81 7.68 4.13
CA ARG A 24 2.04 8.43 3.86
C ARG A 24 3.29 7.63 4.25
N SER A 25 3.31 7.03 5.44
CA SER A 25 4.40 6.17 5.87
C SER A 25 4.56 4.95 4.95
N ALA A 26 3.45 4.30 4.61
CA ALA A 26 3.45 3.15 3.70
C ALA A 26 3.98 3.51 2.31
N ALA A 27 3.59 4.68 1.77
CA ALA A 27 4.11 5.16 0.49
C ALA A 27 5.61 5.48 0.56
N LYS A 28 6.07 6.07 1.67
CA LYS A 28 7.50 6.35 1.89
C LYS A 28 8.31 5.05 1.98
N ALA A 29 7.85 4.07 2.76
CA ALA A 29 8.50 2.77 2.89
C ALA A 29 8.61 2.05 1.53
N LEU A 30 7.54 2.08 0.73
CA LEU A 30 7.56 1.51 -0.62
C LEU A 30 8.55 2.19 -1.55
N ASN A 31 8.59 3.53 -1.53
CA ASN A 31 9.54 4.29 -2.35
C ASN A 31 11.00 4.11 -1.90
N ASP A 32 11.22 3.88 -0.60
CA ASP A 32 12.55 3.59 -0.04
C ASP A 32 13.04 2.21 -0.47
N THR A 33 12.19 1.18 -0.39
CA THR A 33 12.56 -0.21 -0.70
C THR A 33 12.68 -0.49 -2.21
N TYR A 34 11.79 0.08 -3.04
CA TYR A 34 11.69 -0.26 -4.46
C TYR A 34 12.20 0.83 -5.41
N GLY A 35 12.50 2.02 -4.90
CA GLY A 35 12.93 3.17 -5.68
C GLY A 35 11.91 4.30 -5.71
N ASN A 36 12.38 5.48 -6.10
CA ASN A 36 11.58 6.71 -6.02
C ASN A 36 10.35 6.67 -6.96
N ASP A 37 9.17 7.00 -6.42
CA ASP A 37 7.88 7.14 -7.13
C ASP A 37 7.17 5.84 -7.57
N ILE A 38 7.44 4.72 -6.89
CA ILE A 38 6.73 3.45 -7.09
C ILE A 38 5.25 3.56 -6.73
N VAL A 39 4.94 4.25 -5.63
CA VAL A 39 3.56 4.61 -5.27
C VAL A 39 3.46 6.04 -4.75
N ASN A 40 2.46 6.75 -5.27
CA ASN A 40 2.12 8.07 -4.77
C ASN A 40 1.17 7.96 -3.56
N GLU A 41 1.22 8.94 -2.65
CA GLU A 41 0.40 8.98 -1.43
C GLU A 41 -1.10 8.86 -1.75
N LYS A 42 -1.57 9.49 -2.83
CA LYS A 42 -2.97 9.41 -3.28
C LYS A 42 -3.39 7.97 -3.60
N THR A 43 -2.51 7.20 -4.25
CA THR A 43 -2.74 5.79 -4.58
C THR A 43 -2.79 4.96 -3.30
N CYS A 44 -1.85 5.21 -2.39
CA CYS A 44 -1.79 4.56 -1.09
C CYS A 44 -3.08 4.80 -0.27
N ARG A 45 -3.56 6.04 -0.24
CA ARG A 45 -4.79 6.44 0.48
C ARG A 45 -6.04 5.78 -0.11
N LYS A 46 -6.12 5.63 -1.44
CA LYS A 46 -7.19 4.87 -2.10
C LYS A 46 -7.17 3.39 -1.69
N TRP A 47 -5.99 2.77 -1.64
CA TRP A 47 -5.85 1.38 -1.20
C TRP A 47 -6.26 1.19 0.25
N PHE A 48 -5.79 2.05 1.15
CA PHE A 48 -6.17 2.05 2.56
C PHE A 48 -7.70 2.17 2.75
N SER A 49 -8.34 3.02 1.95
CA SER A 49 -9.80 3.16 1.97
C SER A 49 -10.52 1.90 1.47
N ARG A 50 -9.94 1.17 0.50
CA ARG A 50 -10.47 -0.12 0.03
C ARG A 50 -10.29 -1.22 1.09
N PHE A 51 -9.15 -1.28 1.76
CA PHE A 51 -8.91 -2.25 2.83
C PHE A 51 -9.87 -2.05 3.99
N LYS A 52 -10.07 -0.80 4.42
CA LYS A 52 -11.07 -0.46 5.43
C LYS A 52 -12.51 -0.85 5.03
N ARG A 53 -12.87 -0.77 3.74
CA ARG A 53 -14.17 -1.25 3.23
C ARG A 53 -14.27 -2.77 3.16
N SER A 54 -13.15 -3.47 2.98
CA SER A 54 -13.11 -4.93 2.87
C SER A 54 -13.14 -5.62 4.22
N ASP A 55 -12.55 -5.01 5.25
CA ASP A 55 -12.61 -5.47 6.64
C ASP A 55 -14.00 -5.21 7.26
N CYS A 56 -14.71 -4.21 6.74
CA CYS A 56 -16.09 -3.89 7.11
C CYS A 56 -17.13 -4.57 6.20
N ALA A 57 -16.86 -5.83 5.81
CA ALA A 57 -17.85 -6.70 5.20
C ALA A 57 -18.30 -7.74 6.25
N PRO A 58 -19.60 -7.82 6.59
CA PRO A 58 -20.12 -8.78 7.57
C PRO A 58 -20.02 -10.24 7.08
#